data_AF-A0A9W9ZYM9-F1
#
_entry.id   AF-A0A9W9ZYM9-F1
#
_cell.length_a   1.000
_cell.length_b   1.000
_cell.length_c   1.000
_cell.angle_alpha   90.00
_cell.angle_beta   90.00
_cell.angle_gamma   90.00
#
_symmetry.space_group_name_H-M   'P 1'
#
loop_
_entity.id
_entity.type
_entity.pdbx_description
1 polymer ?
#
loop_
_entity_poly.entity_id
_entity_poly.type
_entity_poly.pdbx_seq_one_letter_code
_entity_poly.pdbx_strand_id
1 'polypeptide(L)'
;MNGLAGPLHGLANQEVLIWVTNMLKDVGDNPSDEKVKEYVLKTLEGGQVVPGYGHAVLRKTDPRYMAQREFSLKHLPNDPLFKLCGQLFEVVPDILLEQGKAKNPWPNVDAHSGVLLQFYGLKEMNYYTVLFGVSRALGVLSSLVWSRALGLPIERPKSVTTELMKKTVGAS
;
A
#
# COMPACT_ATOMS: atom_id res chain seq x y z
N MET A 1 14.88 1.00 11.29
CA MET A 1 13.89 -0.03 11.64
C MET A 1 12.76 0.55 12.49
N ASN A 2 13.03 1.25 13.59
CA ASN A 2 11.97 1.81 14.46
C ASN A 2 10.95 2.68 13.72
N GLY A 3 11.39 3.58 12.82
CA GLY A 3 10.47 4.35 11.99
C GLY A 3 9.66 3.50 11.00
N LEU A 4 10.23 2.40 10.49
CA LEU A 4 9.54 1.46 9.59
C LEU A 4 8.49 0.63 10.33
N ALA A 5 8.68 0.37 11.63
CA ALA A 5 7.70 -0.33 12.47
C ALA A 5 6.47 0.53 12.80
N GLY A 6 6.48 1.83 12.50
CA GLY A 6 5.33 2.70 12.69
C GLY A 6 4.15 2.30 11.81
N PRO A 7 2.89 2.35 12.32
CA PRO A 7 1.71 1.94 11.57
C PRO A 7 1.53 2.65 10.22
N LEU A 8 1.84 3.95 10.20
CA LEU A 8 1.74 4.79 9.00
C LEU A 8 2.85 4.55 7.97
N HIS A 9 3.78 3.63 8.23
CA HIS A 9 4.89 3.34 7.33
C HIS A 9 4.96 1.88 6.87
N GLY A 10 4.87 0.92 7.80
CA GLY A 10 5.24 -0.47 7.53
C GLY A 10 4.10 -1.48 7.49
N LEU A 11 2.84 -1.06 7.61
CA LEU A 11 1.69 -1.97 7.77
C LEU A 11 0.76 -2.10 6.56
N ALA A 12 1.00 -1.34 5.48
CA ALA A 12 0.09 -1.32 4.32
C ALA A 12 -0.17 -2.72 3.72
N ASN A 13 0.85 -3.58 3.64
CA ASN A 13 0.70 -4.97 3.17
C ASN A 13 -0.27 -5.76 4.07
N GLN A 14 -0.08 -5.69 5.39
CA GLN A 14 -0.94 -6.37 6.35
C GLN A 14 -2.38 -5.86 6.29
N GLU A 15 -2.59 -4.54 6.21
CA GLU A 15 -3.92 -3.94 6.12
C GLU A 15 -4.68 -4.41 4.86
N VAL A 16 -4.00 -4.43 3.71
CA VAL A 16 -4.54 -5.00 2.47
C VAL A 16 -4.93 -6.46 2.66
N LEU A 17 -4.01 -7.28 3.17
CA LEU A 17 -4.24 -8.71 3.26
C LEU A 17 -5.40 -9.04 4.21
N ILE A 18 -5.50 -8.35 5.35
CA ILE A 18 -6.62 -8.48 6.28
C ILE A 18 -7.94 -8.13 5.59
N TRP A 19 -7.98 -7.00 4.87
CA TRP A 19 -9.17 -6.55 4.18
C TRP A 19 -9.61 -7.53 3.07
N VAL A 20 -8.70 -7.96 2.20
CA VAL A 20 -9.00 -8.93 1.12
C VAL A 20 -9.41 -10.30 1.69
N THR A 21 -8.79 -10.75 2.78
CA THR A 21 -9.17 -12.01 3.45
C THR A 21 -10.57 -11.94 4.04
N ASN A 22 -10.94 -10.80 4.66
CA ASN A 22 -12.28 -10.60 5.18
C ASN A 22 -13.32 -10.49 4.07
N MET A 23 -12.97 -9.82 2.96
CA MET A 23 -13.79 -9.78 1.77
C MET A 23 -14.05 -11.20 1.24
N LEU A 24 -13.02 -12.01 1.02
CA LEU A 24 -13.17 -13.38 0.52
C LEU A 24 -14.10 -14.23 1.40
N LYS A 25 -14.03 -14.08 2.73
CA LYS A 25 -14.95 -14.75 3.67
C LYS A 25 -16.40 -14.31 3.52
N ASP A 26 -16.64 -13.05 3.18
CA ASP A 26 -17.98 -12.47 3.03
C ASP A 26 -18.59 -12.82 1.65
N VAL A 27 -17.80 -12.73 0.58
CA VAL A 27 -18.29 -12.88 -0.80
C VAL A 27 -18.12 -14.31 -1.36
N GLY A 28 -17.28 -15.14 -0.74
CA GLY A 28 -16.96 -16.51 -1.13
C GLY A 28 -15.75 -16.62 -2.09
N ASP A 29 -15.37 -17.84 -2.46
CA ASP A 29 -14.13 -18.14 -3.20
C ASP A 29 -14.16 -17.74 -4.68
N ASN A 30 -15.35 -17.54 -5.26
CA ASN A 30 -15.53 -17.12 -6.66
C ASN A 30 -16.72 -16.14 -6.76
N PRO A 31 -16.58 -14.91 -6.23
CA PRO A 31 -17.64 -13.92 -6.28
C PRO A 31 -17.81 -13.40 -7.71
N SER A 32 -19.04 -13.02 -8.06
CA SER A 32 -19.25 -12.24 -9.29
C SER A 32 -18.71 -10.83 -9.12
N ASP A 33 -18.43 -10.14 -10.23
CA ASP A 33 -17.92 -8.78 -10.21
C ASP A 33 -18.91 -7.81 -9.54
N GLU A 34 -20.23 -8.08 -9.62
CA GLU A 34 -21.25 -7.33 -8.90
C GLU A 34 -21.09 -7.43 -7.38
N LYS A 35 -20.87 -8.64 -6.84
CA LYS A 35 -20.63 -8.81 -5.40
C LYS A 35 -19.35 -8.11 -4.94
N VAL A 36 -18.30 -8.17 -5.77
CA VAL A 36 -17.04 -7.45 -5.52
C VAL A 36 -17.30 -5.95 -5.48
N LYS A 37 -18.02 -5.41 -6.47
CA LYS A 37 -18.41 -4.00 -6.56
C LYS A 37 -19.26 -3.56 -5.36
N GLU A 38 -20.26 -4.33 -4.97
CA GLU A 38 -21.10 -4.07 -3.79
C GLU A 38 -20.27 -3.98 -2.50
N TYR A 39 -19.32 -4.89 -2.28
CA TYR A 39 -18.46 -4.86 -1.11
C TYR A 39 -17.54 -3.62 -1.09
N VAL A 40 -16.97 -3.27 -2.26
CA VAL A 40 -16.13 -2.07 -2.41
C VAL A 40 -16.94 -0.80 -2.14
N LEU A 41 -18.16 -0.70 -2.69
CA LEU A 41 -19.05 0.43 -2.45
C LEU A 41 -19.44 0.53 -0.97
N LYS A 42 -19.82 -0.58 -0.33
CA LYS A 42 -20.10 -0.64 1.11
C LYS A 42 -18.92 -0.15 1.95
N THR A 43 -17.69 -0.51 1.56
CA THR A 43 -16.46 -0.02 2.24
C THR A 43 -16.37 1.50 2.13
N LEU A 44 -16.56 2.06 0.94
CA LEU A 44 -16.46 3.50 0.68
C LEU A 44 -17.60 4.30 1.33
N GLU A 45 -18.83 3.78 1.30
CA GLU A 45 -20.02 4.37 1.95
C GLU A 45 -19.89 4.38 3.47
N GLY A 46 -19.21 3.38 4.04
CA GLY A 46 -18.82 3.35 5.46
C GLY A 46 -17.75 4.37 5.85
N GLY A 47 -17.32 5.23 4.92
CA GLY A 47 -16.29 6.25 5.15
C GLY A 47 -14.87 5.69 5.20
N GLN A 48 -14.68 4.42 4.83
CA GLN A 48 -13.36 3.80 4.75
C GLN A 48 -12.75 3.99 3.35
N VAL A 49 -11.47 3.68 3.23
CA VAL A 49 -10.75 3.64 1.95
C VAL A 49 -10.54 2.20 1.51
N VAL A 50 -10.38 1.96 0.20
CA VAL A 50 -9.95 0.65 -0.30
C VAL A 50 -8.44 0.52 -0.07
N PRO A 51 -7.96 -0.39 0.80
CA PRO A 51 -6.53 -0.49 1.11
C PRO A 51 -5.70 -0.81 -0.15
N GLY A 52 -4.55 -0.16 -0.28
CA GLY A 52 -3.65 -0.36 -1.41
C GLY A 52 -4.00 0.42 -2.69
N TYR A 53 -5.15 1.10 -2.74
CA TYR A 53 -5.60 1.95 -3.85
C TYR A 53 -5.66 3.43 -3.44
N GLY A 54 -5.57 4.36 -4.40
CA GLY A 54 -5.79 5.79 -4.14
C GLY A 54 -4.54 6.59 -3.76
N HIS A 55 -3.45 6.45 -4.53
CA HIS A 55 -2.19 7.14 -4.20
C HIS A 55 -2.19 8.62 -4.63
N ALA A 56 -1.69 9.50 -3.76
CA ALA A 56 -1.57 10.95 -4.05
C ALA A 56 -0.62 11.32 -5.23
N VAL A 57 0.28 10.41 -5.65
CA VAL A 57 1.41 10.71 -6.54
C VAL A 57 1.38 9.86 -7.81
N LEU A 58 1.17 8.55 -7.70
CA LEU A 58 1.22 7.63 -8.83
C LEU A 58 0.01 7.82 -9.75
N ARG A 59 0.25 8.26 -11.00
CA ARG A 59 -0.81 8.52 -12.00
C ARG A 59 -1.26 7.29 -12.78
N LYS A 60 -0.59 6.16 -12.59
CA LYS A 60 -0.83 4.86 -13.24
C LYS A 60 -0.50 3.76 -12.24
N THR A 61 -0.86 2.52 -12.57
CA THR A 61 -0.51 1.34 -11.78
C THR A 61 0.98 1.31 -11.45
N ASP A 62 1.30 1.04 -10.20
CA ASP A 62 2.68 0.88 -9.75
C ASP A 62 3.35 -0.28 -10.49
N PRO A 63 4.48 -0.07 -11.19
CA PRO A 63 5.17 -1.16 -11.87
C PRO A 63 5.59 -2.30 -10.93
N ARG A 64 5.77 -2.03 -9.63
CA ARG A 64 6.05 -3.06 -8.62
C ARG A 64 4.84 -3.96 -8.35
N TYR A 65 3.63 -3.43 -8.45
CA TYR A 65 2.40 -4.22 -8.42
C TYR A 65 2.34 -5.13 -9.65
N MET A 66 2.62 -4.58 -10.84
CA MET A 66 2.59 -5.35 -12.09
C MET A 66 3.59 -6.52 -12.10
N ALA A 67 4.82 -6.29 -11.62
CA ALA A 67 5.82 -7.35 -11.51
C ALA A 67 5.35 -8.51 -10.60
N GLN A 68 4.65 -8.21 -9.51
CA GLN A 68 4.07 -9.23 -8.64
C GLN A 68 2.88 -9.95 -9.28
N ARG A 69 2.04 -9.21 -10.02
CA ARG A 69 0.93 -9.77 -10.79
C ARG A 69 1.40 -10.74 -11.85
N GLU A 70 2.42 -10.38 -12.63
CA GLU A 70 3.03 -11.26 -13.63
C GLU A 70 3.58 -12.55 -13.01
N PHE A 71 4.24 -12.44 -11.86
CA PHE A 71 4.70 -13.61 -11.11
C PHE A 71 3.51 -14.49 -10.67
N SER A 72 2.46 -13.91 -10.12
CA SER A 72 1.27 -14.65 -9.70
C SER A 72 0.54 -15.33 -10.85
N LEU A 73 0.38 -14.67 -11.99
CA LEU A 73 -0.22 -15.25 -13.20
C LEU A 73 0.52 -16.52 -13.64
N LYS A 74 1.85 -16.55 -13.48
CA LYS A 74 2.68 -17.70 -13.86
C LYS A 74 2.65 -18.84 -12.84
N HIS A 75 2.57 -18.52 -11.55
CA HIS A 75 2.88 -19.49 -10.49
C HIS A 75 1.71 -19.86 -9.57
N LEU A 76 0.71 -19.00 -9.44
CA LEU A 76 -0.46 -19.22 -8.61
C LEU A 76 -1.76 -18.65 -9.22
N PRO A 77 -2.05 -18.87 -10.53
CA PRO A 77 -3.20 -18.26 -11.19
C PRO A 77 -4.56 -18.71 -10.63
N ASN A 78 -4.58 -19.84 -9.93
CA ASN A 78 -5.79 -20.44 -9.39
C ASN A 78 -6.03 -20.15 -7.91
N ASP A 79 -5.12 -19.44 -7.23
CA ASP A 79 -5.28 -19.08 -5.83
C ASP A 79 -6.49 -18.13 -5.64
N PRO A 80 -7.43 -18.42 -4.71
CA PRO A 80 -8.63 -17.60 -4.52
C PRO A 80 -8.33 -16.15 -4.12
N LEU A 81 -7.35 -15.91 -3.25
CA LEU A 81 -6.97 -14.56 -2.84
C LEU A 81 -6.35 -13.79 -4.02
N PHE A 82 -5.52 -14.44 -4.83
CA PHE A 82 -4.96 -13.83 -6.03
C PHE A 82 -6.03 -13.49 -7.06
N LYS A 83 -6.98 -14.41 -7.30
CA LYS A 83 -8.12 -14.14 -8.19
C LYS A 83 -8.92 -12.93 -7.73
N LEU A 84 -9.22 -12.85 -6.43
CA LEU A 84 -9.92 -11.70 -5.86
C LEU A 84 -9.12 -10.39 -6.00
N CYS A 85 -7.81 -10.40 -5.74
CA CYS A 85 -6.93 -9.27 -6.02
C CYS A 85 -6.94 -8.87 -7.51
N GLY A 86 -7.05 -9.85 -8.41
CA GLY A 86 -7.20 -9.63 -9.84
C GLY A 86 -8.54 -8.99 -10.22
N GLN A 87 -9.66 -9.43 -9.63
CA GLN A 87 -10.96 -8.78 -9.83
C GLN A 87 -10.97 -7.35 -9.30
N LEU A 88 -10.39 -7.13 -8.12
CA LEU A 88 -10.26 -5.78 -7.55
C LEU A 88 -9.46 -4.84 -8.46
N PHE A 89 -8.44 -5.34 -9.15
CA PHE A 89 -7.65 -4.55 -10.09
C PHE A 89 -8.48 -4.02 -11.27
N GLU A 90 -9.45 -4.79 -11.74
CA GLU A 90 -10.35 -4.38 -12.83
C GLU A 90 -11.50 -3.49 -12.31
N VAL A 91 -12.04 -3.78 -11.13
CA VAL A 91 -13.28 -3.15 -10.62
C VAL A 91 -13.04 -1.85 -9.84
N VAL A 92 -12.03 -1.80 -8.97
CA VAL A 92 -11.82 -0.68 -8.06
C VAL A 92 -11.48 0.64 -8.78
N PRO A 93 -10.63 0.65 -9.82
CA PRO A 93 -10.24 1.91 -10.44
C PRO A 93 -11.41 2.74 -10.96
N ASP A 94 -12.36 2.09 -11.64
CA ASP A 94 -13.54 2.75 -12.21
C ASP A 94 -14.46 3.31 -11.12
N ILE A 95 -14.69 2.55 -10.04
CA ILE A 95 -15.48 3.01 -8.88
C ILE A 95 -14.85 4.27 -8.27
N LEU A 96 -13.53 4.29 -8.09
CA LEU A 96 -12.83 5.44 -7.52
C LEU A 96 -12.84 6.67 -8.43
N LEU A 97 -12.84 6.47 -9.75
CA LEU A 97 -13.01 7.54 -10.74
C LEU A 97 -14.42 8.11 -10.71
N GLU A 98 -15.45 7.25 -10.70
CA GLU A 98 -16.86 7.66 -10.59
C GLU A 98 -17.12 8.46 -9.30
N GLN A 99 -16.50 8.06 -8.18
CA GLN A 99 -16.61 8.78 -6.91
C GLN A 99 -15.98 10.18 -6.94
N GLY A 100 -15.00 10.41 -7.82
CA GLY A 100 -14.35 11.71 -8.02
C GLY A 100 -13.49 12.21 -6.85
N LYS A 101 -13.35 11.44 -5.75
CA LYS A 101 -12.53 11.81 -4.58
C LYS A 101 -11.07 11.39 -4.73
N ALA A 102 -10.81 10.26 -5.39
CA ALA A 102 -9.46 9.75 -5.57
C ALA A 102 -8.78 10.44 -6.76
N LYS A 103 -7.65 11.10 -6.52
CA LYS A 103 -6.89 11.76 -7.59
C LYS A 103 -6.29 10.76 -8.59
N ASN A 104 -5.81 9.63 -8.08
CA ASN A 104 -5.30 8.54 -8.90
C ASN A 104 -5.78 7.20 -8.32
N PRO A 105 -6.58 6.43 -9.06
CA PRO A 105 -7.32 5.30 -8.52
C PRO A 105 -6.54 3.97 -8.56
N TRP A 106 -5.22 4.01 -8.77
CA TRP A 106 -4.42 2.84 -9.10
C TRP A 106 -3.79 2.17 -7.87
N PRO A 107 -3.54 0.84 -7.91
CA PRO A 107 -2.92 0.14 -6.79
C PRO A 107 -1.40 0.34 -6.72
N ASN A 108 -0.87 0.11 -5.52
CA ASN A 108 0.57 0.08 -5.24
C ASN A 108 1.07 -1.35 -4.94
N VAL A 109 2.38 -1.50 -4.70
CA VAL A 109 3.02 -2.79 -4.36
C VAL A 109 2.41 -3.55 -3.17
N ASP A 110 1.85 -2.83 -2.19
CA ASP A 110 1.29 -3.42 -0.98
C ASP A 110 -0.08 -4.05 -1.24
N ALA A 111 -0.77 -3.63 -2.31
CA ALA A 111 -2.04 -4.22 -2.76
C ALA A 111 -1.94 -5.68 -3.23
N HIS A 112 -0.74 -6.24 -3.37
CA HIS A 112 -0.51 -7.57 -3.95
C HIS A 112 0.42 -8.47 -3.12
N SER A 113 1.42 -7.89 -2.47
CA SER A 113 2.52 -8.66 -1.86
C SER A 113 2.07 -9.62 -0.75
N GLY A 114 1.03 -9.28 0.01
CA GLY A 114 0.53 -10.14 1.09
C GLY A 114 0.01 -11.49 0.60
N VAL A 115 -0.66 -11.53 -0.56
CA VAL A 115 -1.21 -12.76 -1.14
C VAL A 115 -0.10 -13.72 -1.56
N LEU A 116 0.97 -13.19 -2.15
CA LEU A 116 2.14 -13.97 -2.53
C LEU A 116 2.77 -14.65 -1.31
N LEU A 117 2.96 -13.92 -0.21
CA LEU A 117 3.55 -14.45 1.01
C LEU A 117 2.69 -15.56 1.62
N GLN A 118 1.37 -15.33 1.71
CA GLN A 118 0.43 -16.33 2.23
C GLN A 118 0.42 -17.62 1.43
N PHE A 119 0.42 -17.53 0.11
CA PHE A 119 0.38 -18.69 -0.79
C PHE A 119 1.56 -19.65 -0.53
N TYR A 120 2.77 -19.11 -0.37
CA TYR A 120 3.96 -19.91 -0.07
C TYR A 120 4.15 -20.25 1.41
N GLY A 121 3.12 -20.01 2.25
CA GLY A 121 3.10 -20.46 3.65
C GLY A 121 3.72 -19.48 4.65
N LEU A 122 4.15 -18.29 4.22
CA LEU A 122 4.60 -17.25 5.14
C LEU A 122 3.38 -16.48 5.65
N LYS A 123 2.76 -17.01 6.72
CA LYS A 123 1.43 -16.57 7.18
C LYS A 123 1.46 -15.56 8.32
N GLU A 124 2.62 -15.38 8.94
CA GLU A 124 2.84 -14.56 10.12
C GLU A 124 2.90 -13.08 9.72
N MET A 125 1.74 -12.44 9.56
CA MET A 125 1.64 -11.05 9.08
C MET A 125 2.45 -10.02 9.89
N ASN A 126 2.62 -10.25 11.20
CA ASN A 126 3.48 -9.40 12.04
C ASN A 126 4.96 -9.41 11.60
N TYR A 127 5.38 -10.43 10.85
CA TYR A 127 6.74 -10.60 10.36
C TYR A 127 6.98 -9.90 9.01
N TYR A 128 5.94 -9.50 8.28
CA TYR A 128 6.08 -8.97 6.92
C TYR A 128 6.94 -7.69 6.86
N THR A 129 6.83 -6.83 7.87
CA THR A 129 7.65 -5.61 7.96
C THR A 129 9.14 -5.92 8.14
N VAL A 130 9.51 -7.10 8.66
CA VAL A 130 10.91 -7.56 8.71
C VAL A 130 11.45 -7.81 7.30
N LEU A 131 10.69 -8.49 6.44
CA LEU A 131 11.05 -8.69 5.03
C LEU A 131 11.22 -7.36 4.31
N PHE A 132 10.32 -6.42 4.58
CA PHE A 132 10.43 -5.06 4.07
C PHE A 132 11.71 -4.37 4.56
N GLY A 133 12.04 -4.49 5.84
CA GLY A 133 13.27 -3.95 6.42
C GLY A 133 14.54 -4.50 5.76
N VAL A 134 14.61 -5.82 5.55
CA VAL A 134 15.74 -6.49 4.87
C VAL A 134 15.88 -5.98 3.43
N SER A 135 14.80 -5.93 2.67
CA SER A 135 14.80 -5.39 1.30
C SER A 135 15.24 -3.92 1.27
N ARG A 136 14.69 -3.10 2.17
CA ARG A 136 14.97 -1.66 2.23
C ARG A 136 16.42 -1.34 2.60
N ALA A 137 17.10 -2.24 3.33
CA ALA A 137 18.51 -2.08 3.70
C ALA A 137 19.41 -1.83 2.48
N LEU A 138 19.15 -2.52 1.36
CA LEU A 138 19.93 -2.39 0.12
C LEU A 138 19.98 -0.93 -0.36
N GLY A 139 18.84 -0.24 -0.41
CA GLY A 139 18.76 1.14 -0.88
C GLY A 139 19.35 2.14 0.12
N VAL A 140 18.93 2.06 1.39
CA VAL A 140 19.33 3.07 2.40
C VAL A 140 20.81 2.98 2.76
N LEU A 141 21.39 1.79 2.80
CA LEU A 141 22.82 1.61 3.06
C LEU A 141 23.67 2.03 1.86
N SER A 142 23.22 1.74 0.63
CA SER A 142 23.90 2.23 -0.58
C SER A 142 23.93 3.76 -0.61
N SER A 143 22.80 4.41 -0.31
CA SER A 143 22.73 5.88 -0.20
C SER A 143 23.63 6.41 0.93
N LEU A 144 23.72 5.68 2.05
CA LEU A 144 24.58 6.04 3.17
C LEU A 144 26.07 6.04 2.79
N VAL A 145 26.53 5.03 2.04
CA VAL A 145 27.91 4.98 1.52
C VAL A 145 28.22 6.22 0.68
N TRP A 146 27.34 6.54 -0.28
CA TRP A 146 27.49 7.74 -1.12
C TRP A 146 27.46 9.04 -0.33
N SER A 147 26.61 9.13 0.69
CA SER A 147 26.54 10.30 1.56
C SER A 147 27.89 10.56 2.27
N ARG A 148 28.66 9.50 2.59
CA ARG A 148 30.00 9.62 3.15
C ARG A 148 31.03 9.95 2.09
N ALA A 149 30.98 9.28 0.94
CA ALA A 149 31.88 9.55 -0.17
C ALA A 149 31.80 11.00 -0.67
N LEU A 150 30.59 11.59 -0.68
CA LEU A 150 30.34 12.98 -1.07
C LEU A 150 30.54 13.99 0.07
N GLY A 151 30.88 13.54 1.28
CA GLY A 151 31.08 14.44 2.42
C GLY A 151 29.83 15.24 2.81
N LEU A 152 28.63 14.67 2.66
CA LEU A 152 27.39 15.40 2.99
C LEU A 152 27.38 15.81 4.48
N PRO A 153 27.02 17.07 4.80
CA PRO A 153 27.06 17.60 6.16
C PRO A 153 25.97 17.00 7.04
N ILE A 154 26.01 17.34 8.33
CA ILE A 154 24.94 16.99 9.27
C ILE A 154 23.61 17.64 8.85
N GLU A 155 22.54 16.85 8.82
CA GLU A 155 21.19 17.37 8.65
C GLU A 155 20.76 18.12 9.92
N ARG A 156 20.53 19.42 9.81
CA ARG A 156 20.20 20.30 10.95
C ARG A 156 19.10 21.32 10.60
N PRO A 157 17.84 20.87 10.41
CA PRO A 157 16.72 21.77 10.16
C PRO A 157 16.45 22.64 11.38
N LYS A 158 15.85 23.81 11.16
CA LYS A 158 15.40 24.70 12.23
C LYS A 158 13.93 24.45 12.53
N SER A 159 13.62 24.14 13.79
CA SER A 159 12.24 24.11 14.27
C SER A 159 11.78 25.52 14.66
N VAL A 160 10.48 25.75 14.55
CA VAL A 160 9.81 27.00 14.93
C VAL A 160 8.52 26.66 15.68
N THR A 161 8.12 27.51 16.62
CA THR A 161 6.87 27.34 17.36
C THR A 161 5.71 27.99 16.61
N THR A 162 4.48 27.57 16.90
CA THR A 162 3.28 28.22 16.38
C THR A 162 3.24 29.71 16.72
N GLU A 163 3.67 30.09 17.93
CA GLU A 163 3.77 31.49 18.36
C GLU A 163 4.75 32.28 17.50
N LEU A 164 5.95 31.73 17.25
CA LEU A 164 6.93 32.36 16.38
C LEU A 164 6.38 32.51 14.96
N MET A 165 5.67 31.51 14.44
CA MET A 165 5.04 31.58 13.12
C MET A 165 3.96 32.66 13.07
N LYS A 166 3.06 32.72 14.06
CA LYS A 166 2.05 33.77 14.21
C LYS A 166 2.66 35.17 14.19
N LYS A 167 3.69 35.38 15.01
CA LYS A 167 4.45 36.64 15.07
C LYS A 167 5.10 36.98 13.73
N THR A 168 5.62 35.97 13.02
CA THR A 168 6.29 36.16 11.72
C THR A 168 5.30 36.61 10.64
N VAL A 169 4.06 36.09 10.65
CA VAL A 169 3.03 36.44 9.66
C VAL A 169 2.09 37.56 10.11
N GLY A 170 2.30 38.16 11.28
CA GLY A 170 1.45 39.22 11.83
C GLY A 170 0.06 38.75 12.26
N ALA A 171 -0.13 37.45 12.49
CA ALA A 171 -1.37 36.90 13.01
C ALA A 171 -1.38 36.96 14.54
N SER A 172 -2.47 37.46 15.12
CA SER A 172 -2.73 37.49 16.56
C SER A 172 -3.05 36.10 17.15
#